data_AF-A0A1V9XHN5-F1
#
_entry.id   AF-A0A1V9XHN5-F1
#
_cell.length_a   1.000
_cell.length_b   1.000
_cell.length_c   1.000
_cell.angle_alpha   90.00
_cell.angle_beta   90.00
_cell.angle_gamma   90.00
#
_symmetry.space_group_name_H-M   'P 1'
#
loop_
_entity.id
_entity.type
_entity.pdbx_description
1 polymer ?
#
loop_
_entity_poly.entity_id
_entity_poly.type
_entity_poly.pdbx_seq_one_letter_code
_entity_poly.pdbx_strand_id
1 'polypeptide(L)'
;MSLGTITADHPVFDRVHRLAFELHSNQNREKFELCESLAALLNSIAQEEEGFLRIPIRPVDAQLFCQSLRDILGSKLSCELRRKALNLAAALFECYGTTWLEDTSSETHLLITLMTNLAAIEIRVALAKKSSFQELEAEISTRYLCAWLKIVHGSIYRLTNDDVDTKWAPERILSLQRCYLHTCQELAGFLDKILVDEDVETNAELREFLHSAADTITYWTINDFDSLEEVISPLLAKLAPICPRLRWTQPCLNIVARLDHETIASNDGSTSSPLIAQISTDNRGKCGAFFVSLRCSFLQVWDGNEELMQFTLQVFSAELQNMKITHDQRLVSITHFIFVEFDSLVVSNTRNVQEAISKMLTEWMTKKEPFQLYDAQVLMHLACLNIKLCQVNVENSTPFRVALACSIQILWVFCGFHKNNPNNKFRMPTIYKHQSEEVLPLLMESWCEATQVLAQLVRKNRFIAEFLYEHRIVHRALTVPLIGTIEMPEPMESVLQEFHQAFLAAYPEAREALDHFQENLLTGKDYNEL
;
A
#
# COMPACT_ATOMS: atom_id res chain seq x y z
N MET A 1 -16.36 6.46 -1.05
CA MET A 1 -16.78 7.88 -1.08
C MET A 1 -16.60 8.39 -2.51
N SER A 2 -17.56 9.10 -3.10
CA SER A 2 -17.38 9.67 -4.45
C SER A 2 -16.42 10.85 -4.38
N LEU A 3 -15.30 10.79 -5.11
CA LEU A 3 -14.41 11.93 -5.35
C LEU A 3 -15.27 13.13 -5.74
N GLY A 4 -15.19 14.23 -4.98
CA GLY A 4 -15.78 15.48 -5.41
C GLY A 4 -15.18 15.85 -6.78
N THR A 5 -15.84 16.69 -7.54
CA THR A 5 -15.19 17.31 -8.70
C THR A 5 -15.49 18.77 -8.52
N ILE A 6 -14.45 19.62 -8.39
CA ILE A 6 -14.71 21.05 -8.41
C ILE A 6 -15.29 21.36 -9.79
N THR A 7 -16.55 21.79 -9.81
CA THR A 7 -17.20 22.21 -11.05
C THR A 7 -16.48 23.45 -11.57
N ALA A 8 -16.34 23.57 -12.90
CA ALA A 8 -15.63 24.66 -13.57
C ALA A 8 -16.13 26.09 -13.25
N ASP A 9 -17.26 26.20 -12.54
CA ASP A 9 -17.90 27.42 -12.05
C ASP A 9 -17.36 27.92 -10.69
N HIS A 10 -16.37 27.24 -10.10
CA HIS A 10 -15.78 27.69 -8.84
C HIS A 10 -15.01 29.02 -9.03
N PRO A 11 -15.15 30.01 -8.11
CA PRO A 11 -14.57 31.35 -8.27
C PRO A 11 -13.03 31.36 -8.37
N VAL A 12 -12.38 30.29 -7.93
CA VAL A 12 -10.94 30.08 -8.11
C VAL A 12 -10.56 29.96 -9.57
N PHE A 13 -11.36 29.28 -10.41
CA PHE A 13 -11.06 29.15 -11.85
C PHE A 13 -11.10 30.50 -12.56
N ASP A 14 -12.04 31.37 -12.23
CA ASP A 14 -12.11 32.71 -12.81
C ASP A 14 -10.98 33.62 -12.32
N ARG A 15 -10.44 33.36 -11.13
CA ARG A 15 -9.25 34.05 -10.64
C ARG A 15 -8.00 33.58 -11.38
N VAL A 16 -7.81 32.27 -11.53
CA VAL A 16 -6.69 31.68 -12.29
C VAL A 16 -6.73 32.17 -13.74
N HIS A 17 -7.89 32.12 -14.40
CA HIS A 17 -8.08 32.59 -15.78
C HIS A 17 -7.68 34.07 -15.95
N ARG A 18 -8.17 34.95 -15.06
CA ARG A 18 -7.82 36.38 -15.10
C ARG A 18 -6.33 36.62 -14.97
N LEU A 19 -5.67 35.94 -14.03
CA LEU A 19 -4.24 36.08 -13.81
C LEU A 19 -3.42 35.46 -14.95
N ALA A 20 -3.87 34.36 -15.56
CA ALA A 20 -3.25 33.79 -16.75
C ALA A 20 -3.29 34.77 -17.93
N PHE A 21 -4.43 35.42 -18.13
CA PHE A 21 -4.59 36.46 -19.14
C PHE A 21 -3.73 37.70 -18.86
N GLU A 22 -3.66 38.13 -17.60
CA GLU A 22 -2.81 39.25 -17.17
C GLU A 22 -1.32 38.94 -17.36
N LEU A 23 -0.89 37.73 -17.00
CA LEU A 23 0.47 37.24 -17.22
C LEU A 23 0.83 37.27 -18.71
N HIS A 24 -0.08 36.81 -19.57
CA HIS A 24 0.13 36.80 -21.01
C HIS A 24 0.19 38.21 -21.61
N SER A 25 -0.68 39.10 -21.14
CA SER A 25 -0.78 40.48 -21.65
C SER A 25 0.34 41.39 -21.14
N ASN A 26 0.91 41.10 -19.97
CA ASN A 26 1.94 41.93 -19.36
C ASN A 26 3.33 41.64 -19.95
N GLN A 27 3.90 42.62 -20.64
CA GLN A 27 5.23 42.53 -21.25
C GLN A 27 6.34 43.19 -20.41
N ASN A 28 6.00 43.75 -19.25
CA ASN A 28 6.92 44.45 -18.35
C ASN A 28 7.49 43.52 -17.28
N ARG A 29 8.35 44.05 -16.40
CA ARG A 29 8.94 43.29 -15.28
C ARG A 29 7.91 42.79 -14.26
N GLU A 30 6.74 43.42 -14.19
CA GLU A 30 5.63 43.01 -13.31
C GLU A 30 5.14 41.58 -13.60
N LYS A 31 5.30 41.08 -14.83
CA LYS A 31 4.94 39.70 -15.19
C LYS A 31 5.65 38.64 -14.34
N PHE A 32 6.84 38.95 -13.82
CA PHE A 32 7.57 38.02 -12.96
C PHE A 32 7.03 37.98 -11.53
N GLU A 33 6.46 39.09 -11.03
CA GLU A 33 5.72 39.11 -9.77
C GLU A 33 4.38 38.38 -9.92
N LEU A 34 3.77 38.46 -11.11
CA LEU A 34 2.59 37.65 -11.46
C LEU A 34 2.93 36.15 -11.46
N CYS A 35 4.10 35.73 -11.94
CA CYS A 35 4.54 34.33 -11.85
C CYS A 35 4.55 33.84 -10.40
N GLU A 36 5.13 34.60 -9.47
CA GLU A 36 5.16 34.21 -8.04
C GLU A 36 3.76 34.21 -7.41
N SER A 37 2.96 35.23 -7.71
CA SER A 37 1.59 35.34 -7.19
C SER A 37 0.70 34.19 -7.67
N LEU A 38 0.83 33.81 -8.94
CA LEU A 38 0.08 32.69 -9.50
C LEU A 38 0.59 31.35 -8.99
N ALA A 39 1.92 31.18 -8.85
CA ALA A 39 2.49 29.99 -8.23
C ALA A 39 2.02 29.82 -6.78
N ALA A 40 1.95 30.89 -6.00
CA ALA A 40 1.44 30.86 -4.63
C ALA A 40 -0.05 30.45 -4.59
N LEU A 41 -0.87 31.01 -5.48
CA LEU A 41 -2.28 30.64 -5.60
C LEU A 41 -2.45 29.16 -5.94
N LEU A 42 -1.74 28.65 -6.96
CA LEU A 42 -1.82 27.25 -7.39
C LEU A 42 -1.38 26.28 -6.28
N ASN A 43 -0.29 26.59 -5.58
CA ASN A 43 0.18 25.77 -4.46
C ASN A 43 -0.83 25.76 -3.30
N SER A 44 -1.50 26.88 -3.01
CA SER A 44 -2.55 26.95 -1.99
C SER A 44 -3.71 26.02 -2.34
N ILE A 45 -4.12 26.02 -3.61
CA ILE A 45 -5.20 25.16 -4.09
C ILE A 45 -4.79 23.68 -3.97
N ALA A 46 -3.55 23.34 -4.36
CA ALA A 46 -3.05 21.97 -4.25
C ALA A 46 -2.95 21.46 -2.79
N GLN A 47 -2.66 22.34 -1.83
CA GLN A 47 -2.54 21.99 -0.41
C GLN A 47 -3.89 21.85 0.31
N GLU A 48 -4.90 22.66 -0.04
CA GLU A 48 -6.20 22.65 0.64
C GLU A 48 -7.03 21.39 0.35
N GLU A 49 -6.71 20.63 -0.70
CA GLU A 49 -7.59 19.56 -1.20
C GLU A 49 -7.02 18.13 -1.08
N GLU A 50 -5.95 17.92 -0.30
CA GLU A 50 -5.36 16.60 0.05
C GLU A 50 -5.35 15.58 -1.12
N GLY A 51 -5.08 16.02 -2.36
CA GLY A 51 -5.01 15.12 -3.52
C GLY A 51 -6.32 14.45 -3.96
N PHE A 52 -7.47 14.75 -3.34
CA PHE A 52 -8.75 14.12 -3.65
C PHE A 52 -9.47 14.72 -4.87
N LEU A 53 -9.01 15.84 -5.41
CA LEU A 53 -9.68 16.54 -6.50
C LEU A 53 -8.69 16.81 -7.64
N ARG A 54 -8.89 16.18 -8.80
CA ARG A 54 -8.23 16.60 -10.04
C ARG A 54 -8.85 17.92 -10.47
N ILE A 55 -8.09 19.00 -10.38
CA ILE A 55 -8.53 20.32 -10.81
C ILE A 55 -8.40 20.36 -12.34
N PRO A 56 -9.51 20.44 -13.09
CA PRO A 56 -9.42 20.55 -14.54
C PRO A 56 -8.83 21.91 -14.94
N ILE A 57 -7.91 21.92 -15.89
CA ILE A 57 -7.44 23.15 -16.52
C ILE A 57 -8.32 23.50 -17.72
N ARG A 58 -8.71 24.77 -17.88
CA ARG A 58 -9.42 25.21 -19.08
C ARG A 58 -8.41 25.20 -20.25
N PRO A 59 -8.76 24.69 -21.45
CA PRO A 59 -7.85 24.66 -22.59
C PRO A 59 -7.24 26.02 -22.95
N VAL A 60 -8.02 27.10 -22.79
CA VAL A 60 -7.55 28.48 -22.99
C VAL A 60 -6.47 28.87 -21.98
N ASP A 61 -6.62 28.48 -20.72
CA ASP A 61 -5.64 28.78 -19.67
C ASP A 61 -4.34 28.01 -19.91
N ALA A 62 -4.43 26.73 -20.28
CA ALA A 62 -3.29 25.91 -20.67
C ALA A 62 -2.49 26.57 -21.80
N GLN A 63 -3.18 27.04 -22.85
CA GLN A 63 -2.55 27.73 -23.97
C GLN A 63 -1.86 29.05 -23.54
N LEU A 64 -2.52 29.85 -22.71
CA LEU A 64 -1.97 31.11 -22.18
C LEU A 64 -0.72 30.86 -21.34
N PHE A 65 -0.72 29.84 -20.47
CA PHE A 65 0.45 29.47 -19.68
C PHE A 65 1.59 28.97 -20.57
N CYS A 66 1.32 28.09 -21.53
CA CYS A 66 2.32 27.58 -22.46
C CYS A 66 2.99 28.71 -23.25
N GLN A 67 2.21 29.65 -23.79
CA GLN A 67 2.74 30.80 -24.53
C GLN A 67 3.56 31.72 -23.62
N SER A 68 3.00 32.09 -22.47
CA SER A 68 3.67 33.02 -21.53
C SER A 68 4.99 32.45 -21.00
N LEU A 69 5.01 31.18 -20.60
CA LEU A 69 6.22 30.52 -20.12
C LEU A 69 7.26 30.37 -21.23
N ARG A 70 6.84 30.08 -22.47
CA ARG A 70 7.75 30.01 -23.62
C ARG A 70 8.40 31.36 -23.89
N ASP A 71 7.62 32.43 -23.91
CA ASP A 71 8.13 33.79 -24.13
C ASP A 71 9.09 34.23 -23.03
N ILE A 72 8.75 33.92 -21.77
CA ILE A 72 9.57 34.24 -20.62
C ILE A 72 10.88 33.43 -20.64
N LEU A 73 10.80 32.10 -20.67
CA LEU A 73 11.97 31.23 -20.55
C LEU A 73 12.85 31.22 -21.80
N GLY A 74 12.28 31.53 -22.97
CA GLY A 74 13.04 31.74 -24.21
C GLY A 74 13.83 33.04 -24.24
N SER A 75 13.54 33.98 -23.32
CA SER A 75 14.24 35.26 -23.21
C SER A 75 15.56 35.15 -22.45
N LYS A 76 16.45 36.13 -22.65
CA LYS A 76 17.66 36.28 -21.83
C LYS A 76 17.29 36.83 -20.45
N LEU A 77 17.11 35.94 -19.47
CA LEU A 77 16.75 36.28 -18.11
C LEU A 77 17.96 36.30 -17.17
N SER A 78 17.89 37.11 -16.11
CA SER A 78 18.75 36.92 -14.93
C SER A 78 18.33 35.64 -14.19
N CYS A 79 19.22 35.12 -13.33
CA CYS A 79 18.91 33.93 -12.52
C CYS A 79 17.62 34.14 -11.71
N GLU A 80 17.49 35.27 -11.03
CA GLU A 80 16.31 35.57 -10.20
C GLU A 80 14.99 35.51 -11.00
N LEU A 81 14.93 36.17 -12.17
CA LEU A 81 13.72 36.20 -13.00
C LEU A 81 13.39 34.81 -13.59
N ARG A 82 14.42 34.03 -13.94
CA ARG A 82 14.26 32.65 -14.38
C ARG A 82 13.66 31.78 -13.28
N ARG A 83 14.11 31.93 -12.04
CA ARG A 83 13.61 31.15 -10.89
C ARG A 83 12.12 31.41 -10.63
N LYS A 84 11.66 32.65 -10.75
CA LYS A 84 10.23 33.01 -10.64
C LYS A 84 9.37 32.29 -11.70
N ALA A 85 9.84 32.25 -12.94
CA ALA A 85 9.16 31.56 -14.03
C ALA A 85 9.15 30.03 -13.86
N LEU A 86 10.27 29.44 -13.41
CA LEU A 86 10.34 28.01 -13.11
C LEU A 86 9.42 27.63 -11.93
N ASN A 87 9.33 28.48 -10.90
CA ASN A 87 8.43 28.23 -9.78
C ASN A 87 6.96 28.20 -10.22
N LEU A 88 6.57 29.04 -11.17
CA LEU A 88 5.26 28.95 -11.81
C LEU A 88 5.08 27.62 -12.57
N ALA A 89 6.03 27.24 -13.41
CA ALA A 89 5.96 25.97 -14.14
C ALA A 89 5.80 24.76 -13.21
N ALA A 90 6.54 24.75 -12.09
CA ALA A 90 6.42 23.72 -11.07
C ALA A 90 5.03 23.68 -10.42
N ALA A 91 4.46 24.85 -10.10
CA ALA A 91 3.13 24.94 -9.52
C ALA A 91 2.04 24.47 -10.49
N LEU A 92 2.24 24.64 -11.81
CA LEU A 92 1.36 24.08 -12.83
C LEU A 92 1.45 22.55 -12.87
N PHE A 93 2.65 21.96 -12.78
CA PHE A 93 2.81 20.51 -12.67
C PHE A 93 2.17 19.96 -11.39
N GLU A 94 2.32 20.64 -10.27
CA GLU A 94 1.69 20.23 -9.01
C GLU A 94 0.16 20.25 -9.10
N CYS A 95 -0.40 21.34 -9.62
CA CYS A 95 -1.85 21.57 -9.60
C CYS A 95 -2.59 20.80 -10.71
N TYR A 96 -1.99 20.70 -11.90
CA TYR A 96 -2.63 20.16 -13.10
C TYR A 96 -1.97 18.88 -13.65
N GLY A 97 -0.85 18.43 -13.07
CA GLY A 97 -0.05 17.35 -13.65
C GLY A 97 0.49 17.73 -15.03
N THR A 98 0.46 16.79 -15.97
CA THR A 98 0.84 17.04 -17.37
C THR A 98 -0.29 17.54 -18.25
N THR A 99 -1.51 17.67 -17.73
CA THR A 99 -2.71 17.99 -18.53
C THR A 99 -2.65 19.38 -19.18
N TRP A 100 -1.96 20.34 -18.56
CA TRP A 100 -1.74 21.67 -19.15
C TRP A 100 -0.77 21.66 -20.34
N LEU A 101 -0.11 20.52 -20.61
CA LEU A 101 0.79 20.25 -21.72
C LEU A 101 0.23 19.18 -22.68
N GLU A 102 -1.10 19.02 -22.73
CA GLU A 102 -1.78 17.99 -23.54
C GLU A 102 -1.46 18.06 -25.04
N ASP A 103 -1.17 19.25 -25.57
CA ASP A 103 -0.79 19.42 -26.97
C ASP A 103 0.56 18.75 -27.27
N THR A 104 0.58 17.89 -28.29
CA THR A 104 1.74 17.11 -28.73
C THR A 104 2.54 17.85 -29.81
N SER A 105 2.35 19.17 -29.94
CA SER A 105 3.09 19.99 -30.89
C SER A 105 4.58 20.06 -30.58
N SER A 106 5.38 20.29 -31.63
CA SER A 106 6.82 20.52 -31.47
C SER A 106 7.14 21.69 -30.55
N GLU A 107 6.24 22.66 -30.44
CA GLU A 107 6.41 23.82 -29.57
C GLU A 107 6.24 23.47 -28.09
N THR A 108 5.32 22.56 -27.76
CA THR A 108 5.16 22.02 -26.40
C THR A 108 6.36 21.18 -26.01
N HIS A 109 6.85 20.31 -26.90
CA HIS A 109 8.09 19.55 -26.65
C HIS A 109 9.30 20.47 -26.44
N LEU A 110 9.39 21.56 -27.19
CA LEU A 110 10.42 22.59 -27.00
C LEU A 110 10.31 23.25 -25.63
N LEU A 111 9.09 23.63 -25.22
CA LEU A 111 8.84 24.25 -23.91
C LEU A 111 9.21 23.30 -22.77
N ILE A 112 8.77 22.04 -22.82
CA ILE A 112 9.13 21.01 -21.83
C ILE A 112 10.64 20.90 -21.75
N THR A 113 11.30 20.67 -22.89
CA THR A 113 12.77 20.54 -22.96
C THR A 113 13.48 21.75 -22.38
N LEU A 114 12.99 22.96 -22.63
CA LEU A 114 13.55 24.19 -22.10
C LEU A 114 13.39 24.28 -20.57
N MET A 115 12.18 24.03 -20.05
CA MET A 115 11.89 24.05 -18.61
C MET A 115 12.74 23.02 -17.87
N THR A 116 12.81 21.78 -18.36
CA THR A 116 13.59 20.70 -17.73
C THR A 116 15.07 21.05 -17.69
N ASN A 117 15.65 21.50 -18.81
CA ASN A 117 17.07 21.84 -18.86
C ASN A 117 17.42 23.00 -17.92
N LEU A 118 16.59 24.04 -17.87
CA LEU A 118 16.81 25.17 -16.97
C LEU A 118 16.67 24.77 -15.50
N ALA A 119 15.64 23.97 -15.15
CA ALA A 119 15.45 23.43 -13.81
C ALA A 119 16.64 22.56 -13.36
N ALA A 120 17.08 21.64 -14.21
CA ALA A 120 18.23 20.78 -13.95
C ALA A 120 19.55 21.54 -13.81
N ILE A 121 19.76 22.62 -14.56
CA ILE A 121 20.93 23.48 -14.39
C ILE A 121 20.88 24.16 -13.02
N GLU A 122 19.73 24.72 -12.63
CA GLU A 122 19.59 25.38 -11.32
C GLU A 122 19.77 24.39 -10.16
N ILE A 123 19.21 23.18 -10.25
CA ILE A 123 19.42 22.12 -9.25
C ILE A 123 20.91 21.80 -9.16
N ARG A 124 21.57 21.48 -10.28
CA ARG A 124 23.00 21.11 -10.25
C ARG A 124 23.88 22.23 -9.73
N VAL A 125 23.62 23.48 -10.11
CA VAL A 125 24.38 24.63 -9.61
C VAL A 125 24.16 24.82 -8.11
N ALA A 126 22.94 24.65 -7.62
CA ALA A 126 22.63 24.77 -6.21
C ALA A 126 23.33 23.69 -5.37
N LEU A 127 23.36 22.45 -5.85
CA LEU A 127 23.99 21.32 -5.16
C LEU A 127 25.51 21.30 -5.30
N ALA A 128 26.04 21.89 -6.38
CA ALA A 128 27.46 21.86 -6.67
C ALA A 128 28.28 22.45 -5.51
N LYS A 129 29.26 21.68 -5.04
CA LYS A 129 30.21 22.05 -3.98
C LYS A 129 29.58 22.26 -2.59
N LYS A 130 28.33 21.82 -2.37
CA LYS A 130 27.71 21.81 -1.03
C LYS A 130 28.07 20.53 -0.27
N SER A 131 28.32 20.68 1.02
CA SER A 131 28.62 19.57 1.94
C SER A 131 27.48 19.24 2.88
N SER A 132 26.65 20.22 3.23
CA SER A 132 25.51 20.06 4.14
C SER A 132 24.23 20.70 3.57
N PHE A 133 23.08 20.33 4.13
CA PHE A 133 21.80 20.94 3.77
C PHE A 133 21.70 22.39 4.23
N GLN A 134 22.30 22.73 5.38
CA GLN A 134 22.31 24.11 5.89
C GLN A 134 23.04 25.08 4.93
N GLU A 135 24.14 24.64 4.30
CA GLU A 135 24.86 25.43 3.29
C GLU A 135 24.07 25.63 1.99
N LEU A 136 23.17 24.69 1.69
CA LEU A 136 22.26 24.74 0.56
C LEU A 136 21.12 25.71 0.86
N GLU A 137 20.45 25.54 2.00
CA GLU A 137 19.32 26.35 2.45
C GLU A 137 19.68 27.84 2.60
N ALA A 138 20.91 28.13 3.05
CA ALA A 138 21.42 29.49 3.17
C ALA A 138 21.54 30.24 1.82
N GLU A 139 21.70 29.52 0.71
CA GLU A 139 21.80 30.11 -0.63
C GLU A 139 20.47 30.05 -1.38
N ILE A 140 19.72 28.97 -1.19
CA ILE A 140 18.48 28.73 -1.90
C ILE A 140 17.45 28.06 -1.00
N SER A 141 16.25 28.64 -0.98
CA SER A 141 15.13 28.03 -0.28
C SER A 141 14.80 26.65 -0.86
N THR A 142 14.63 25.69 0.03
CA THR A 142 14.14 24.33 -0.21
C THR A 142 12.96 24.29 -1.18
N ARG A 143 12.02 25.24 -1.04
CA ARG A 143 10.84 25.35 -1.90
C ARG A 143 11.19 25.44 -3.38
N TYR A 144 12.22 26.21 -3.75
CA TYR A 144 12.65 26.34 -5.14
C TYR A 144 13.24 25.03 -5.67
N LEU A 145 14.03 24.33 -4.86
CA LEU A 145 14.60 23.04 -5.24
C LEU A 145 13.53 21.98 -5.48
N CYS A 146 12.58 21.85 -4.54
CA CYS A 146 11.44 20.94 -4.69
C CYS A 146 10.62 21.29 -5.93
N ALA A 147 10.36 22.58 -6.18
CA ALA A 147 9.67 23.04 -7.38
C ALA A 147 10.40 22.59 -8.67
N TRP A 148 11.73 22.74 -8.73
CA TRP A 148 12.49 22.33 -9.91
C TRP A 148 12.56 20.82 -10.10
N LEU A 149 12.63 20.06 -9.01
CA LEU A 149 12.54 18.60 -9.05
C LEU A 149 11.20 18.13 -9.62
N LYS A 150 10.09 18.80 -9.26
CA LYS A 150 8.76 18.53 -9.83
C LYS A 150 8.70 18.75 -11.34
N ILE A 151 9.37 19.78 -11.87
CA ILE A 151 9.50 19.98 -13.32
C ILE A 151 10.23 18.80 -13.95
N VAL A 152 11.34 18.37 -13.36
CA VAL A 152 12.13 17.24 -13.87
C VAL A 152 11.30 15.96 -13.86
N HIS A 153 10.66 15.63 -12.76
CA HIS A 153 9.75 14.49 -12.63
C HIS A 153 8.60 14.57 -13.66
N GLY A 154 7.84 15.66 -13.70
CA GLY A 154 6.71 15.81 -14.62
C GLY A 154 7.09 15.72 -16.09
N SER A 155 8.31 16.13 -16.45
CA SER A 155 8.85 16.01 -17.80
C SER A 155 9.14 14.56 -18.20
N ILE A 156 9.66 13.75 -17.28
CA ILE A 156 9.88 12.31 -17.51
C ILE A 156 8.54 11.62 -17.63
N TYR A 157 7.60 11.92 -16.72
CA TYR A 157 6.25 11.37 -16.77
C TYR A 157 5.62 11.59 -18.14
N ARG A 158 5.75 12.80 -18.70
CA ARG A 158 5.28 13.07 -20.06
C ARG A 158 6.02 12.22 -21.09
N LEU A 159 7.35 12.20 -21.07
CA LEU A 159 8.16 11.44 -22.01
C LEU A 159 7.82 9.93 -22.03
N THR A 160 7.48 9.36 -20.88
CA THR A 160 7.24 7.91 -20.73
C THR A 160 5.79 7.50 -20.99
N ASN A 161 4.84 8.42 -20.80
CA ASN A 161 3.41 8.14 -20.99
C ASN A 161 2.84 8.73 -22.29
N ASP A 162 3.62 9.45 -23.08
CA ASP A 162 3.18 9.97 -24.37
C ASP A 162 2.97 8.84 -25.39
N ASP A 163 1.89 8.97 -26.18
CA ASP A 163 1.57 8.02 -27.24
C ASP A 163 2.71 7.88 -28.25
N VAL A 164 2.86 6.68 -28.82
CA VAL A 164 3.86 6.36 -29.86
C VAL A 164 3.80 7.31 -31.07
N ASP A 165 2.63 7.91 -31.31
CA ASP A 165 2.35 8.84 -32.40
C ASP A 165 2.82 10.28 -32.13
N THR A 166 3.13 10.66 -30.89
CA THR A 166 3.63 12.00 -30.53
C THR A 166 5.03 12.31 -31.04
N LYS A 167 5.78 11.28 -31.49
CA LYS A 167 7.15 11.31 -32.04
C LYS A 167 7.96 12.53 -31.61
N TRP A 168 8.39 12.52 -30.35
CA TRP A 168 9.46 13.38 -29.88
C TRP A 168 10.65 13.31 -30.84
N ALA A 169 11.20 14.48 -31.19
CA ALA A 169 12.42 14.52 -31.99
C ALA A 169 13.55 13.80 -31.21
N PRO A 170 14.32 12.88 -31.82
CA PRO A 170 15.33 12.09 -31.12
C PRO A 170 16.33 12.94 -30.34
N GLU A 171 16.68 14.12 -30.84
CA GLU A 171 17.60 15.05 -30.18
C GLU A 171 17.02 15.59 -28.86
N ARG A 172 15.69 15.72 -28.77
CA ARG A 172 14.99 16.19 -27.55
C ARG A 172 14.94 15.10 -26.50
N ILE A 173 14.62 13.86 -26.91
CA ILE A 173 14.67 12.69 -26.03
C ILE A 173 16.08 12.56 -25.42
N LEU A 174 17.11 12.57 -26.27
CA LEU A 174 18.51 12.49 -25.83
C LEU A 174 18.91 13.66 -24.93
N SER A 175 18.41 14.88 -25.21
CA SER A 175 18.65 16.03 -24.35
C SER A 175 18.03 15.85 -22.97
N LEU A 176 16.79 15.37 -22.88
CA LEU A 176 16.09 15.12 -21.63
C LEU A 176 16.76 13.99 -20.83
N GLN A 177 17.10 12.89 -21.49
CA GLN A 177 17.85 11.77 -20.90
C GLN A 177 19.16 12.23 -20.27
N ARG A 178 20.00 12.99 -21.00
CA ARG A 178 21.27 13.52 -20.45
C ARG A 178 21.05 14.49 -19.30
N CYS A 179 20.07 15.38 -19.46
CA CYS A 179 19.70 16.36 -18.44
C CYS A 179 19.33 15.65 -17.13
N TYR A 180 18.51 14.62 -17.24
CA TYR A 180 18.09 13.80 -16.12
C TYR A 180 19.25 13.05 -15.49
N LEU A 181 20.02 12.31 -16.30
CA LEU A 181 21.20 11.55 -15.89
C LEU A 181 22.13 12.38 -14.99
N HIS A 182 22.51 13.56 -15.46
CA HIS A 182 23.40 14.44 -14.71
C HIS A 182 22.76 15.03 -13.45
N THR A 183 21.44 15.28 -13.47
CA THR A 183 20.73 15.78 -12.29
C THR A 183 20.68 14.70 -11.20
N CYS A 184 20.41 13.45 -11.58
CA CYS A 184 20.42 12.33 -10.65
C CYS A 184 21.79 12.02 -10.08
N GLN A 185 22.85 12.10 -10.88
CA GLN A 185 24.22 11.93 -10.39
C GLN A 185 24.54 12.96 -9.31
N GLU A 186 24.20 14.23 -9.56
CA GLU A 186 24.46 15.32 -8.60
C GLU A 186 23.59 15.18 -7.34
N LEU A 187 22.29 14.84 -7.50
CA LEU A 187 21.40 14.56 -6.39
C LEU A 187 21.92 13.38 -5.57
N ALA A 188 22.20 12.24 -6.20
CA ALA A 188 22.71 11.06 -5.51
C ALA A 188 24.00 11.38 -4.74
N GLY A 189 24.95 12.08 -5.36
CA GLY A 189 26.19 12.47 -4.70
C GLY A 189 26.00 13.47 -3.55
N PHE A 190 24.97 14.33 -3.59
CA PHE A 190 24.62 15.21 -2.49
C PHE A 190 23.89 14.46 -1.36
N LEU A 191 22.90 13.64 -1.70
CA LEU A 191 22.16 12.77 -0.79
C LEU A 191 23.10 11.85 -0.01
N ASP A 192 24.11 11.31 -0.68
CA ASP A 192 25.12 10.43 -0.06
C ASP A 192 25.82 11.10 1.13
N LYS A 193 26.02 12.41 1.07
CA LYS A 193 26.68 13.21 2.11
C LYS A 193 25.71 13.55 3.24
N ILE A 194 24.53 14.09 2.92
CA ILE A 194 23.61 14.59 3.94
C ILE A 194 22.92 13.48 4.74
N LEU A 195 22.73 12.30 4.15
CA LEU A 195 22.10 11.17 4.84
C LEU A 195 22.99 10.52 5.92
N VAL A 196 24.28 10.87 5.98
CA VAL A 196 25.20 10.35 6.99
C VAL A 196 25.18 11.20 8.26
N ASP A 197 25.04 12.51 8.11
CA ASP A 197 25.34 13.47 9.19
C ASP A 197 24.12 14.21 9.74
N GLU A 198 23.00 14.25 9.02
CA GLU A 198 21.84 15.06 9.41
C GLU A 198 20.67 14.23 9.95
N ASP A 199 20.03 14.73 11.00
CA ASP A 199 18.80 14.15 11.55
C ASP A 199 17.60 14.52 10.68
N VAL A 200 17.32 13.63 9.73
CA VAL A 200 16.21 13.77 8.79
C VAL A 200 14.85 13.87 9.48
N GLU A 201 14.65 13.25 10.65
CA GLU A 201 13.32 13.19 11.26
C GLU A 201 12.89 14.55 11.83
N THR A 202 13.84 15.38 12.25
CA THR A 202 13.57 16.67 12.91
C THR A 202 13.52 17.86 11.95
N ASN A 203 14.19 17.79 10.79
CA ASN A 203 14.22 18.88 9.81
C ASN A 203 13.11 18.71 8.74
N ALA A 204 12.04 19.52 8.85
CA ALA A 204 10.91 19.47 7.91
C ALA A 204 11.30 19.81 6.46
N GLU A 205 12.17 20.80 6.27
CA GLU A 205 12.61 21.21 4.93
C GLU A 205 13.49 20.13 4.28
N LEU A 206 14.40 19.54 5.04
CA LEU A 206 15.22 18.42 4.59
C LEU A 206 14.33 17.24 4.17
N ARG A 207 13.28 16.91 4.95
CA ARG A 207 12.33 15.87 4.58
C ARG A 207 11.62 16.18 3.26
N GLU A 208 11.16 17.41 3.07
CA GLU A 208 10.46 17.80 1.84
C GLU A 208 11.39 17.69 0.62
N PHE A 209 12.63 18.14 0.75
CA PHE A 209 13.66 18.01 -0.29
C PHE A 209 13.97 16.55 -0.59
N LEU A 210 14.24 15.75 0.44
CA LEU A 210 14.56 14.34 0.29
C LEU A 210 13.40 13.56 -0.35
N HIS A 211 12.16 13.87 0.03
CA HIS A 211 10.97 13.29 -0.61
C HIS A 211 10.96 13.59 -2.11
N SER A 212 11.08 14.87 -2.47
CA SER A 212 11.05 15.30 -3.87
C SER A 212 12.20 14.70 -4.68
N ALA A 213 13.39 14.59 -4.08
CA ALA A 213 14.56 14.00 -4.71
C ALA A 213 14.41 12.49 -4.90
N ALA A 214 13.95 11.78 -3.86
CA ALA A 214 13.70 10.34 -3.92
C ALA A 214 12.61 10.01 -4.95
N ASP A 215 11.51 10.75 -4.97
CA ASP A 215 10.42 10.57 -5.92
C ASP A 215 10.91 10.76 -7.36
N THR A 216 11.65 11.85 -7.61
CA THR A 216 12.27 12.11 -8.92
C THR A 216 13.18 10.95 -9.35
N ILE A 217 14.16 10.58 -8.50
CA ILE A 217 15.14 9.52 -8.78
C ILE A 217 14.46 8.18 -9.08
N THR A 218 13.53 7.80 -8.20
CA THR A 218 12.85 6.49 -8.28
C THR A 218 11.91 6.41 -9.48
N TYR A 219 11.26 7.51 -9.86
CA TYR A 219 10.41 7.54 -11.05
C TYR A 219 11.20 7.21 -12.32
N TRP A 220 12.41 7.72 -12.47
CA TRP A 220 13.24 7.38 -13.62
C TRP A 220 13.77 5.96 -13.61
N THR A 221 14.13 5.42 -12.45
CA THR A 221 14.64 4.04 -12.40
C THR A 221 13.65 3.01 -12.91
N ILE A 222 12.35 3.32 -12.87
CA ILE A 222 11.31 2.47 -13.45
C ILE A 222 11.31 2.56 -14.97
N ASN A 223 11.80 3.66 -15.56
CA ASN A 223 11.59 3.99 -16.96
C ASN A 223 12.87 3.91 -17.83
N ASP A 224 14.07 3.96 -17.27
CA ASP A 224 15.33 3.78 -18.02
C ASP A 224 16.36 3.02 -17.15
N PHE A 225 16.66 1.79 -17.59
CA PHE A 225 17.07 0.68 -16.72
C PHE A 225 18.58 0.52 -16.52
N ASP A 226 19.42 0.95 -17.47
CA ASP A 226 20.83 0.51 -17.49
C ASP A 226 21.82 1.64 -17.21
N SER A 227 21.47 2.89 -17.52
CA SER A 227 22.44 4.00 -17.55
C SER A 227 22.88 4.52 -16.18
N LEU A 228 22.15 4.17 -15.12
CA LEU A 228 22.28 4.77 -13.79
C LEU A 228 22.33 3.76 -12.65
N GLU A 229 22.32 2.46 -12.94
CA GLU A 229 22.21 1.40 -11.94
C GLU A 229 23.32 1.50 -10.88
N GLU A 230 24.56 1.73 -11.30
CA GLU A 230 25.72 1.86 -10.39
C GLU A 230 25.59 3.03 -9.40
N VAL A 231 24.85 4.09 -9.77
CA VAL A 231 24.67 5.29 -8.95
C VAL A 231 23.42 5.20 -8.10
N ILE A 232 22.34 4.66 -8.66
CA ILE A 232 21.04 4.68 -7.99
C ILE A 232 20.88 3.50 -7.03
N SER A 233 21.38 2.30 -7.36
CA SER A 233 21.24 1.12 -6.49
C SER A 233 21.81 1.34 -5.07
N PRO A 234 23.02 1.91 -4.88
CA PRO A 234 23.53 2.24 -3.54
C PRO A 234 22.67 3.29 -2.82
N LEU A 235 22.15 4.27 -3.57
CA LEU A 235 21.31 5.33 -3.01
C LEU A 235 19.95 4.79 -2.57
N LEU A 236 19.30 3.93 -3.38
CA LEU A 236 18.04 3.30 -3.00
C LEU A 236 18.22 2.44 -1.75
N ALA A 237 19.35 1.74 -1.61
CA ALA A 237 19.66 1.00 -0.39
C ALA A 237 19.78 1.91 0.86
N LYS A 238 20.23 3.16 0.69
CA LYS A 238 20.29 4.18 1.76
C LYS A 238 18.94 4.85 2.03
N LEU A 239 18.15 5.13 0.99
CA LEU A 239 16.83 5.74 1.10
C LEU A 239 15.78 4.75 1.62
N ALA A 240 15.90 3.47 1.28
CA ALA A 240 15.02 2.39 1.69
C ALA A 240 14.69 2.42 3.20
N PRO A 241 15.64 2.40 4.14
CA PRO A 241 15.32 2.43 5.57
C PRO A 241 14.68 3.76 6.04
N ILE A 242 14.76 4.83 5.26
CA ILE A 242 14.32 6.19 5.61
C ILE A 242 12.89 6.45 5.10
N CYS A 243 12.61 6.12 3.84
CA CYS A 243 11.34 6.43 3.16
C CYS A 243 10.10 6.03 3.97
N PRO A 244 10.04 4.84 4.58
CA PRO A 244 8.83 4.44 5.26
C PRO A 244 8.77 4.93 6.72
N ARG A 245 9.86 5.45 7.30
CA ARG A 245 9.81 6.19 8.56
C ARG A 245 9.17 7.56 8.37
N LEU A 246 9.37 8.12 7.17
CA LEU A 246 8.88 9.42 6.75
C LEU A 246 7.55 9.35 6.00
N ARG A 247 6.97 8.14 5.88
CA ARG A 247 5.68 7.86 5.22
C ARG A 247 5.62 8.23 3.74
N TRP A 248 6.74 8.07 3.03
CA TRP A 248 6.84 8.37 1.61
C TRP A 248 6.37 7.20 0.76
N THR A 249 5.08 7.14 0.47
CA THR A 249 4.45 6.01 -0.24
C THR A 249 4.89 5.88 -1.70
N GLN A 250 4.90 6.96 -2.48
CA GLN A 250 5.25 6.88 -3.90
C GLN A 250 6.71 6.44 -4.15
N PRO A 251 7.73 7.00 -3.46
CA PRO A 251 9.10 6.50 -3.60
C PRO A 251 9.25 5.04 -3.14
N CYS A 252 8.53 4.63 -2.10
CA CYS A 252 8.52 3.23 -1.65
C CYS A 252 7.95 2.29 -2.71
N LEU A 253 6.81 2.64 -3.32
CA LEU A 253 6.20 1.88 -4.41
C LEU A 253 7.14 1.78 -5.61
N ASN A 254 7.78 2.89 -5.97
CA ASN A 254 8.69 2.94 -7.11
C ASN A 254 9.92 2.03 -6.89
N ILE A 255 10.48 2.03 -5.68
CA ILE A 255 11.59 1.15 -5.30
C ILE A 255 11.17 -0.33 -5.35
N VAL A 256 9.97 -0.65 -4.88
CA VAL A 256 9.44 -2.02 -4.87
C VAL A 256 9.17 -2.52 -6.30
N ALA A 257 8.50 -1.72 -7.14
CA ALA A 257 8.24 -2.05 -8.54
C ALA A 257 9.54 -2.38 -9.30
N ARG A 258 10.63 -1.69 -8.96
CA ARG A 258 11.97 -1.99 -9.51
C ARG A 258 12.51 -3.35 -9.05
N LEU A 259 12.41 -3.66 -7.76
CA LEU A 259 12.88 -4.94 -7.18
C LEU A 259 12.16 -6.15 -7.79
N ASP A 260 10.86 -6.03 -8.08
CA ASP A 260 10.08 -7.11 -8.69
C ASP A 260 10.51 -7.38 -10.15
N HIS A 261 10.78 -6.33 -10.93
CA HIS A 261 11.28 -6.47 -12.31
C HIS A 261 12.60 -7.24 -12.40
N GLU A 262 13.55 -6.98 -11.48
CA GLU A 262 14.83 -7.71 -11.43
C GLU A 262 14.64 -9.18 -11.03
N THR A 263 13.70 -9.46 -10.13
CA THR A 263 13.40 -10.83 -9.69
C THR A 263 12.82 -11.66 -10.82
N ILE A 264 11.97 -11.07 -11.67
CA ILE A 264 11.41 -11.74 -12.86
C ILE A 264 12.50 -11.98 -13.92
N ALA A 265 13.37 -11.01 -14.17
CA ALA A 265 14.45 -11.14 -15.15
C ALA A 265 15.54 -12.16 -14.75
N SER A 266 15.80 -12.33 -13.44
CA SER A 266 16.84 -13.25 -12.93
C SER A 266 16.47 -14.73 -12.95
N ASN A 267 15.20 -15.08 -13.22
CA ASN A 267 14.79 -16.48 -13.43
C ASN A 267 15.34 -17.07 -14.75
N ASP A 268 15.90 -16.25 -15.63
CA ASP A 268 16.65 -16.70 -16.82
C ASP A 268 18.14 -16.92 -16.49
N GLY A 269 18.42 -17.89 -15.61
CA GLY A 269 19.60 -18.76 -15.69
C GLY A 269 21.02 -18.16 -15.70
N SER A 270 21.28 -16.93 -15.22
CA SER A 270 22.65 -16.45 -15.06
C SER A 270 22.89 -15.75 -13.72
N THR A 271 24.00 -16.14 -13.07
CA THR A 271 24.41 -15.71 -11.73
C THR A 271 25.02 -14.31 -11.76
N SER A 272 24.21 -13.30 -11.43
CA SER A 272 24.69 -12.06 -10.81
C SER A 272 23.63 -11.49 -9.87
N SER A 273 24.09 -10.80 -8.83
CA SER A 273 23.39 -10.52 -7.57
C SER A 273 22.05 -9.78 -7.72
N PRO A 274 20.91 -10.35 -7.29
CA PRO A 274 19.70 -9.54 -7.13
C PRO A 274 19.94 -8.50 -6.01
N LEU A 275 19.48 -7.26 -6.20
CA LEU A 275 19.56 -6.17 -5.21
C LEU A 275 19.01 -6.61 -3.84
N ILE A 276 18.02 -7.52 -3.84
CA ILE A 276 17.47 -8.22 -2.67
C ILE A 276 18.55 -8.95 -1.85
N ALA A 277 19.51 -9.60 -2.52
CA ALA A 277 20.61 -10.29 -1.85
C ALA A 277 21.61 -9.31 -1.21
N GLN A 278 21.92 -8.18 -1.85
CA GLN A 278 22.78 -7.14 -1.26
C GLN A 278 22.12 -6.44 -0.06
N ILE A 279 20.81 -6.13 -0.14
CA ILE A 279 20.04 -5.60 0.99
C ILE A 279 19.96 -6.61 2.14
N SER A 280 19.92 -7.90 1.83
CA SER A 280 19.88 -9.02 2.78
C SER A 280 21.22 -9.30 3.47
N THR A 281 22.35 -9.21 2.75
CA THR A 281 23.66 -9.62 3.29
C THR A 281 24.28 -8.61 4.24
N ASP A 282 24.06 -7.30 4.04
CA ASP A 282 24.72 -6.26 4.84
C ASP A 282 23.96 -5.82 6.10
N ASN A 283 22.66 -6.14 6.22
CA ASN A 283 21.87 -5.75 7.39
C ASN A 283 20.75 -6.76 7.70
N ARG A 284 21.11 -7.99 8.12
CA ARG A 284 20.15 -9.06 8.51
C ARG A 284 19.11 -8.67 9.58
N GLY A 285 19.27 -7.53 10.26
CA GLY A 285 18.28 -6.96 11.18
C GLY A 285 17.45 -5.78 10.64
N LYS A 286 17.90 -5.10 9.57
CA LYS A 286 17.23 -3.89 9.04
C LYS A 286 16.34 -4.16 7.83
N CYS A 287 16.56 -5.25 7.10
CA CYS A 287 15.66 -5.66 6.01
C CYS A 287 14.24 -5.95 6.53
N GLY A 288 14.13 -6.66 7.67
CA GLY A 288 12.85 -6.82 8.39
C GLY A 288 12.26 -5.49 8.88
N ALA A 289 13.08 -4.48 9.21
CA ALA A 289 12.60 -3.15 9.59
C ALA A 289 12.12 -2.32 8.39
N PHE A 290 12.73 -2.49 7.22
CA PHE A 290 12.33 -1.86 5.94
C PHE A 290 10.93 -2.31 5.52
N PHE A 291 10.68 -3.63 5.45
CA PHE A 291 9.36 -4.18 5.19
C PHE A 291 8.34 -3.82 6.28
N VAL A 292 8.76 -3.74 7.55
CA VAL A 292 7.91 -3.30 8.68
C VAL A 292 7.53 -1.82 8.62
N SER A 293 8.37 -0.97 8.03
CA SER A 293 8.09 0.45 7.92
C SER A 293 7.28 0.76 6.66
N LEU A 294 7.52 0.04 5.55
CA LEU A 294 6.62 0.01 4.37
C LEU A 294 5.20 -0.37 4.83
N ARG A 295 5.11 -1.34 5.74
CA ARG A 295 3.90 -1.81 6.44
C ARG A 295 3.12 -0.76 7.24
N CYS A 296 3.74 0.29 7.80
CA CYS A 296 2.98 1.39 8.45
C CYS A 296 2.47 2.44 7.45
N SER A 297 3.18 2.59 6.32
CA SER A 297 2.81 3.54 5.27
C SER A 297 1.68 2.97 4.39
N PHE A 298 1.66 1.66 4.14
CA PHE A 298 0.57 0.99 3.43
C PHE A 298 -0.75 0.94 4.21
N LEU A 299 -0.70 0.91 5.56
CA LEU A 299 -1.89 0.99 6.41
C LEU A 299 -2.67 2.32 6.28
N GLN A 300 -2.07 3.38 5.71
CA GLN A 300 -2.72 4.69 5.55
C GLN A 300 -3.10 5.02 4.10
N VAL A 301 -2.69 4.23 3.11
CA VAL A 301 -2.80 4.55 1.67
C VAL A 301 -3.58 3.48 0.88
N TRP A 302 -4.38 2.68 1.58
CA TRP A 302 -5.25 1.71 0.94
C TRP A 302 -6.42 2.39 0.22
N ASP A 303 -6.40 2.39 -1.11
CA ASP A 303 -7.47 2.90 -2.01
C ASP A 303 -7.97 1.79 -2.97
N GLY A 304 -8.01 0.54 -2.51
CA GLY A 304 -8.47 -0.59 -3.33
C GLY A 304 -7.54 -1.00 -4.48
N ASN A 305 -6.24 -0.70 -4.39
CA ASN A 305 -5.25 -1.08 -5.39
C ASN A 305 -5.00 -2.61 -5.35
N GLU A 306 -5.46 -3.31 -6.39
CA GLU A 306 -5.33 -4.76 -6.52
C GLU A 306 -3.87 -5.24 -6.55
N GLU A 307 -2.98 -4.53 -7.25
CA GLU A 307 -1.56 -4.89 -7.38
C GLU A 307 -0.85 -4.83 -6.03
N LEU A 308 -1.18 -3.82 -5.22
CA LEU A 308 -0.65 -3.68 -3.87
C LEU A 308 -1.08 -4.83 -2.95
N MET A 309 -2.32 -5.30 -3.10
CA MET A 309 -2.80 -6.48 -2.37
C MET A 309 -2.10 -7.75 -2.82
N GLN A 310 -1.93 -7.92 -4.15
CA GLN A 310 -1.22 -9.07 -4.70
C GLN A 310 0.20 -9.17 -4.14
N PHE A 311 0.91 -8.03 -4.13
CA PHE A 311 2.26 -7.93 -3.55
C PHE A 311 2.25 -8.23 -2.05
N THR A 312 1.32 -7.63 -1.30
CA THR A 312 1.17 -7.86 0.15
C THR A 312 0.94 -9.34 0.46
N LEU A 313 0.09 -10.00 -0.33
CA LEU A 313 -0.21 -11.43 -0.24
C LEU A 313 0.99 -12.31 -0.60
N GLN A 314 1.77 -11.96 -1.62
CA GLN A 314 2.99 -12.68 -2.01
C GLN A 314 4.08 -12.58 -0.93
N VAL A 315 4.32 -11.36 -0.43
CA VAL A 315 5.27 -11.11 0.67
C VAL A 315 4.82 -11.86 1.92
N PHE A 316 3.53 -11.79 2.27
CA PHE A 316 2.97 -12.55 3.39
C PHE A 316 3.22 -14.04 3.23
N SER A 317 2.95 -14.61 2.05
CA SER A 317 3.17 -16.03 1.76
C SER A 317 4.65 -16.44 1.85
N ALA A 318 5.58 -15.61 1.38
CA ALA A 318 7.01 -15.88 1.42
C ALA A 318 7.55 -15.83 2.86
N GLU A 319 7.12 -14.85 3.63
CA GLU A 319 7.50 -14.67 5.04
C GLU A 319 6.91 -15.76 5.94
N LEU A 320 5.67 -16.21 5.66
CA LEU A 320 5.00 -17.27 6.43
C LEU A 320 5.84 -18.55 6.56
N GLN A 321 6.66 -18.86 5.53
CA GLN A 321 7.52 -20.04 5.50
C GLN A 321 8.78 -19.89 6.36
N ASN A 322 9.25 -18.65 6.57
CA ASN A 322 10.49 -18.34 7.28
C ASN A 322 10.25 -17.99 8.76
N MET A 323 9.00 -17.72 9.14
CA MET A 323 8.65 -17.27 10.48
C MET A 323 8.63 -18.42 11.50
N LYS A 324 9.37 -18.24 12.60
CA LYS A 324 9.16 -19.01 13.83
C LYS A 324 8.03 -18.35 14.61
N ILE A 325 6.86 -19.00 14.67
CA ILE A 325 5.60 -18.46 15.21
C ILE A 325 5.71 -18.01 16.68
N THR A 326 6.73 -18.47 17.42
CA THR A 326 6.91 -18.10 18.82
C THR A 326 7.25 -16.62 18.98
N HIS A 327 6.29 -15.84 19.50
CA HIS A 327 6.39 -14.45 19.98
C HIS A 327 6.34 -13.32 18.92
N ASP A 328 5.89 -13.57 17.69
CA ASP A 328 5.83 -12.50 16.70
C ASP A 328 4.46 -11.78 16.64
N GLN A 329 4.30 -10.72 17.44
CA GLN A 329 3.16 -9.80 17.40
C GLN A 329 2.90 -9.24 15.99
N ARG A 330 3.91 -9.27 15.10
CA ARG A 330 3.80 -8.80 13.73
C ARG A 330 2.84 -9.66 12.90
N LEU A 331 2.83 -10.98 13.14
CA LEU A 331 2.00 -11.94 12.39
C LEU A 331 0.51 -11.77 12.72
N VAL A 332 0.17 -11.48 13.97
CA VAL A 332 -1.22 -11.18 14.38
C VAL A 332 -1.73 -9.97 13.61
N SER A 333 -0.99 -8.86 13.60
CA SER A 333 -1.45 -7.62 12.94
C SER A 333 -1.54 -7.77 11.42
N ILE A 334 -0.60 -8.48 10.77
CA ILE A 334 -0.63 -8.70 9.32
C ILE A 334 -1.82 -9.57 8.94
N THR A 335 -2.02 -10.67 9.66
CA THR A 335 -3.13 -11.59 9.37
C THR A 335 -4.48 -10.93 9.62
N HIS A 336 -4.59 -10.12 10.68
CA HIS A 336 -5.80 -9.34 10.96
C HIS A 336 -6.09 -8.31 9.86
N PHE A 337 -5.08 -7.55 9.40
CA PHE A 337 -5.25 -6.60 8.29
C PHE A 337 -5.70 -7.28 7.01
N ILE A 338 -4.99 -8.34 6.58
CA ILE A 338 -5.36 -9.08 5.38
C ILE A 338 -6.80 -9.59 5.53
N PHE A 339 -7.17 -10.09 6.72
CA PHE A 339 -8.52 -10.57 6.99
C PHE A 339 -9.60 -9.46 6.87
N VAL A 340 -9.37 -8.27 7.43
CA VAL A 340 -10.32 -7.14 7.38
C VAL A 340 -10.47 -6.62 5.95
N GLU A 341 -9.38 -6.43 5.22
CA GLU A 341 -9.41 -5.82 3.88
C GLU A 341 -9.74 -6.79 2.74
N PHE A 342 -9.78 -8.11 3.03
CA PHE A 342 -9.93 -9.15 2.01
C PHE A 342 -11.22 -9.04 1.18
N ASP A 343 -12.31 -8.55 1.79
CA ASP A 343 -13.65 -8.58 1.18
C ASP A 343 -13.78 -7.67 -0.06
N SER A 344 -12.78 -6.82 -0.30
CA SER A 344 -12.77 -5.84 -1.38
C SER A 344 -12.22 -6.35 -2.72
N LEU A 345 -11.61 -7.55 -2.80
CA LEU A 345 -10.85 -7.94 -4.00
C LEU A 345 -10.98 -9.42 -4.42
N VAL A 346 -11.14 -9.65 -5.73
CA VAL A 346 -10.97 -10.96 -6.39
C VAL A 346 -9.54 -11.07 -6.89
N VAL A 347 -8.60 -11.45 -6.03
CA VAL A 347 -7.17 -11.51 -6.39
C VAL A 347 -6.78 -12.85 -7.01
N SER A 348 -6.09 -12.83 -8.15
CA SER A 348 -5.67 -14.01 -8.93
C SER A 348 -4.63 -14.90 -8.24
N ASN A 349 -4.03 -14.46 -7.12
CA ASN A 349 -2.96 -15.15 -6.40
C ASN A 349 -3.36 -15.69 -5.00
N THR A 350 -4.65 -15.66 -4.67
CA THR A 350 -5.18 -16.11 -3.37
C THR A 350 -4.88 -17.57 -3.07
N ARG A 351 -4.73 -18.41 -4.11
CA ARG A 351 -4.44 -19.84 -3.98
C ARG A 351 -3.11 -20.12 -3.26
N ASN A 352 -2.03 -19.47 -3.65
CA ASN A 352 -0.70 -19.71 -3.08
C ASN A 352 -0.67 -19.35 -1.59
N VAL A 353 -1.31 -18.23 -1.23
CA VAL A 353 -1.49 -17.80 0.16
C VAL A 353 -2.31 -18.81 0.93
N GLN A 354 -3.43 -19.25 0.36
CA GLN A 354 -4.30 -20.24 0.98
C GLN A 354 -3.57 -21.57 1.22
N GLU A 355 -2.80 -22.07 0.24
CA GLU A 355 -1.98 -23.28 0.38
C GLU A 355 -0.91 -23.12 1.47
N ALA A 356 -0.27 -21.95 1.56
CA ALA A 356 0.72 -21.66 2.59
C ALA A 356 0.09 -21.63 4.00
N ILE A 357 -1.03 -20.94 4.17
CA ILE A 357 -1.79 -20.91 5.43
C ILE A 357 -2.24 -22.33 5.80
N SER A 358 -2.81 -23.06 4.84
CA SER A 358 -3.30 -24.44 5.01
C SER A 358 -2.22 -25.38 5.51
N LYS A 359 -1.03 -25.32 4.89
CA LYS A 359 0.13 -26.12 5.28
C LYS A 359 0.57 -25.80 6.71
N MET A 360 0.68 -24.51 7.03
CA MET A 360 1.09 -24.07 8.36
C MET A 360 0.09 -24.48 9.44
N LEU A 361 -1.23 -24.29 9.21
CA LEU A 361 -2.27 -24.72 10.15
C LEU A 361 -2.23 -26.25 10.37
N THR A 362 -2.00 -27.02 9.31
CA THR A 362 -1.91 -28.49 9.38
C THR A 362 -0.67 -28.93 10.16
N GLU A 363 0.51 -28.40 9.82
CA GLU A 363 1.76 -28.69 10.54
C GLU A 363 1.61 -28.37 12.03
N TRP A 364 0.97 -27.25 12.34
CA TRP A 364 0.75 -26.81 13.70
C TRP A 364 -0.19 -27.75 14.47
N MET A 365 -1.32 -28.13 13.89
CA MET A 365 -2.26 -29.09 14.49
C MET A 365 -1.64 -30.48 14.72
N THR A 366 -0.63 -30.87 13.94
CA THR A 366 0.10 -32.13 14.14
C THR A 366 1.20 -32.05 15.20
N LYS A 367 1.70 -30.86 15.54
CA LYS A 367 2.68 -30.65 16.61
C LYS A 367 1.98 -30.76 17.96
N LYS A 368 2.35 -31.77 18.75
CA LYS A 368 1.83 -31.97 20.13
C LYS A 368 2.47 -31.04 21.17
N GLU A 369 2.82 -29.81 20.78
CA GLU A 369 3.46 -28.86 21.67
C GLU A 369 2.41 -28.04 22.46
N PRO A 370 2.71 -27.65 23.72
CA PRO A 370 1.78 -26.85 24.51
C PRO A 370 1.59 -25.44 23.92
N PHE A 371 0.33 -25.00 23.85
CA PHE A 371 -0.07 -23.69 23.31
C PHE A 371 0.48 -22.54 24.16
N GLN A 372 1.15 -21.56 23.53
CA GLN A 372 1.31 -20.23 24.13
C GLN A 372 0.16 -19.28 23.70
N LEU A 373 -0.12 -18.27 24.53
CA LEU A 373 -1.25 -17.35 24.33
C LEU A 373 -1.17 -16.55 23.01
N TYR A 374 0.04 -16.26 22.53
CA TYR A 374 0.26 -15.52 21.28
C TYR A 374 0.08 -16.39 20.04
N ASP A 375 0.53 -17.65 20.09
CA ASP A 375 0.30 -18.62 18.99
C ASP A 375 -1.19 -18.75 18.71
N ALA A 376 -1.97 -18.68 19.78
CA ALA A 376 -3.41 -18.77 19.78
C ALA A 376 -4.12 -17.70 18.93
N GLN A 377 -3.75 -16.43 19.09
CA GLN A 377 -4.33 -15.32 18.33
C GLN A 377 -3.97 -15.40 16.84
N VAL A 378 -2.70 -15.72 16.56
CA VAL A 378 -2.19 -15.90 15.20
C VAL A 378 -3.00 -16.98 14.49
N LEU A 379 -3.12 -18.16 15.10
CA LEU A 379 -3.85 -19.29 14.53
C LEU A 379 -5.31 -18.94 14.26
N MET A 380 -5.95 -18.19 15.17
CA MET A 380 -7.32 -17.75 14.99
C MET A 380 -7.47 -16.84 13.77
N HIS A 381 -6.64 -15.81 13.62
CA HIS A 381 -6.69 -14.93 12.45
C HIS A 381 -6.37 -15.66 11.16
N LEU A 382 -5.42 -16.60 11.19
CA LEU A 382 -5.08 -17.43 10.02
C LEU A 382 -6.21 -18.36 9.63
N ALA A 383 -6.91 -18.92 10.62
CA ALA A 383 -8.11 -19.71 10.40
C ALA A 383 -9.24 -18.85 9.81
N CYS A 384 -9.48 -17.65 10.36
CA CYS A 384 -10.42 -16.67 9.83
C CYS A 384 -10.11 -16.32 8.37
N LEU A 385 -8.85 -15.98 8.07
CA LEU A 385 -8.37 -15.63 6.74
C LEU A 385 -8.50 -16.80 5.77
N ASN A 386 -8.16 -18.02 6.20
CA ASN A 386 -8.30 -19.20 5.37
C ASN A 386 -9.78 -19.46 5.01
N ILE A 387 -10.71 -19.24 5.94
CA ILE A 387 -12.16 -19.38 5.68
C ILE A 387 -12.67 -18.31 4.72
N LYS A 388 -12.20 -17.06 4.82
CA LYS A 388 -12.48 -16.02 3.82
C LYS A 388 -11.94 -16.38 2.44
N LEU A 389 -10.69 -16.84 2.36
CA LEU A 389 -10.08 -17.32 1.12
C LEU A 389 -10.87 -18.48 0.47
N CYS A 390 -11.51 -19.33 1.29
CA CYS A 390 -12.39 -20.39 0.80
C CYS A 390 -13.64 -19.89 0.07
N GLN A 391 -14.07 -18.64 0.24
CA GLN A 391 -15.19 -18.06 -0.54
C GLN A 391 -14.83 -17.82 -1.99
N VAL A 392 -13.56 -17.49 -2.26
CA VAL A 392 -13.06 -17.18 -3.59
C VAL A 392 -12.63 -18.46 -4.32
N ASN A 393 -11.99 -19.38 -3.60
CA ASN A 393 -11.41 -20.61 -4.16
C ASN A 393 -12.17 -21.86 -3.68
N VAL A 394 -13.35 -22.12 -4.23
CA VAL A 394 -14.11 -23.35 -3.93
C VAL A 394 -13.54 -24.51 -4.74
N GLU A 395 -12.40 -25.06 -4.32
CA GLU A 395 -11.86 -26.29 -4.91
C GLU A 395 -12.24 -27.52 -4.08
N ASN A 396 -12.70 -28.58 -4.75
CA ASN A 396 -13.01 -29.85 -4.11
C ASN A 396 -11.75 -30.72 -3.91
N SER A 397 -10.67 -30.14 -3.39
CA SER A 397 -9.39 -30.82 -3.18
C SER A 397 -9.23 -31.30 -1.73
N THR A 398 -8.55 -32.42 -1.52
CA THR A 398 -8.27 -32.95 -0.17
C THR A 398 -7.49 -31.95 0.72
N PRO A 399 -6.46 -31.24 0.24
CA PRO A 399 -5.76 -30.23 1.03
C PRO A 399 -6.67 -29.10 1.50
N PHE A 400 -7.58 -28.65 0.64
CA PHE A 400 -8.58 -27.63 0.97
C PHE A 400 -9.52 -28.10 2.09
N ARG A 401 -10.04 -29.33 2.00
CA ARG A 401 -10.92 -29.92 3.03
C ARG A 401 -10.22 -30.01 4.38
N VAL A 402 -8.96 -30.45 4.40
CA VAL A 402 -8.16 -30.55 5.63
C VAL A 402 -7.90 -29.17 6.24
N ALA A 403 -7.54 -28.18 5.42
CA ALA A 403 -7.28 -26.83 5.88
C ALA A 403 -8.52 -26.13 6.44
N LEU A 404 -9.66 -26.29 5.75
CA LEU A 404 -10.96 -25.81 6.22
C LEU A 404 -11.32 -26.48 7.55
N ALA A 405 -11.13 -27.80 7.66
CA ALA A 405 -11.34 -28.54 8.91
C ALA A 405 -10.45 -28.03 10.05
N CYS A 406 -9.17 -27.80 9.79
CA CYS A 406 -8.23 -27.24 10.77
C CYS A 406 -8.63 -25.83 11.18
N SER A 407 -9.02 -24.98 10.23
CA SER A 407 -9.44 -23.59 10.50
C SER A 407 -10.68 -23.55 11.37
N ILE A 408 -11.66 -24.39 11.05
CA ILE A 408 -12.88 -24.56 11.81
C ILE A 408 -12.57 -25.12 13.20
N GLN A 409 -11.75 -26.16 13.32
CA GLN A 409 -11.33 -26.70 14.61
C GLN A 409 -10.60 -25.66 15.46
N ILE A 410 -9.72 -24.85 14.87
CA ILE A 410 -9.00 -23.79 15.57
C ILE A 410 -9.98 -22.74 16.09
N LEU A 411 -10.87 -22.22 15.25
CA LEU A 411 -11.92 -21.28 15.67
C LEU A 411 -12.71 -21.79 16.87
N TRP A 412 -13.05 -23.09 16.89
CA TRP A 412 -13.85 -23.68 17.95
C TRP A 412 -13.05 -24.04 19.20
N VAL A 413 -11.79 -24.46 19.06
CA VAL A 413 -10.88 -24.63 20.19
C VAL A 413 -10.69 -23.30 20.93
N PHE A 414 -10.63 -22.19 20.18
CA PHE A 414 -10.57 -20.85 20.76
C PHE A 414 -11.80 -20.45 21.57
N CYS A 415 -13.00 -20.91 21.21
CA CYS A 415 -14.22 -20.67 21.99
C CYS A 415 -14.32 -21.48 23.30
N GLY A 416 -13.39 -22.40 23.59
CA GLY A 416 -13.40 -23.18 24.83
C GLY A 416 -14.12 -24.52 24.75
N PHE A 417 -14.41 -25.03 23.57
CA PHE A 417 -15.04 -26.34 23.40
C PHE A 417 -14.06 -27.50 23.60
N HIS A 418 -13.02 -27.32 24.42
CA HIS A 418 -12.02 -28.35 24.68
C HIS A 418 -12.42 -29.23 25.88
N LYS A 419 -12.21 -30.54 25.67
CA LYS A 419 -12.62 -31.74 26.41
C LYS A 419 -12.27 -31.85 27.91
N ASN A 420 -11.78 -30.82 28.60
CA ASN A 420 -10.95 -31.04 29.81
C ASN A 420 -11.59 -30.70 31.16
N ASN A 421 -12.93 -30.80 31.34
CA ASN A 421 -13.46 -30.77 32.70
C ASN A 421 -14.61 -31.77 32.92
N PRO A 422 -14.44 -32.81 33.75
CA PRO A 422 -15.51 -33.76 34.10
C PRO A 422 -16.67 -33.13 34.88
N ASN A 423 -16.56 -31.86 35.29
CA ASN A 423 -17.62 -31.14 36.00
C ASN A 423 -18.54 -30.29 35.10
N ASN A 424 -18.52 -30.50 33.78
CA ASN A 424 -19.53 -30.03 32.82
C ASN A 424 -19.94 -28.54 32.90
N LYS A 425 -19.04 -27.66 33.32
CA LYS A 425 -19.18 -26.21 33.12
C LYS A 425 -18.17 -25.80 32.07
N PHE A 426 -18.62 -25.76 30.82
CA PHE A 426 -17.90 -25.08 29.75
C PHE A 426 -17.61 -23.65 30.21
N ARG A 427 -16.35 -23.37 30.53
CA ARG A 427 -15.87 -22.04 30.86
C ARG A 427 -15.12 -21.53 29.64
N MET A 428 -15.35 -20.28 29.26
CA MET A 428 -14.49 -19.61 28.28
C MET A 428 -13.02 -19.89 28.64
N PRO A 429 -12.17 -20.23 27.66
CA PRO A 429 -10.81 -20.65 27.93
C PRO A 429 -10.09 -19.53 28.70
N THR A 430 -9.19 -19.92 29.60
CA THR A 430 -8.35 -19.00 30.39
C THR A 430 -7.59 -18.01 29.52
N ILE A 431 -7.43 -18.33 28.23
CA ILE A 431 -6.94 -17.45 27.17
C ILE A 431 -7.66 -16.10 27.18
N TYR A 432 -8.99 -16.04 27.25
CA TYR A 432 -9.72 -14.76 27.26
C TYR A 432 -9.62 -14.01 28.58
N LYS A 433 -9.37 -14.70 29.69
CA LYS A 433 -9.21 -14.07 31.02
C LYS A 433 -7.91 -13.29 31.17
N HIS A 434 -6.95 -13.52 30.28
CA HIS A 434 -5.63 -12.91 30.33
C HIS A 434 -5.34 -12.02 29.11
N GLN A 435 -6.32 -11.80 28.22
CA GLN A 435 -6.19 -10.82 27.16
C GLN A 435 -6.38 -9.40 27.69
N SER A 436 -5.71 -8.43 27.05
CA SER A 436 -5.99 -7.02 27.30
C SER A 436 -7.42 -6.67 26.85
N GLU A 437 -8.01 -5.66 27.49
CA GLU A 437 -9.34 -5.14 27.13
C GLU A 437 -9.43 -4.69 25.66
N GLU A 438 -8.30 -4.37 25.03
CA GLU A 438 -8.22 -3.94 23.63
C GLU A 438 -8.25 -5.11 22.62
N VAL A 439 -7.74 -6.28 23.00
CA VAL A 439 -7.59 -7.40 22.05
C VAL A 439 -8.83 -8.29 22.01
N LEU A 440 -9.56 -8.38 23.12
CA LEU A 440 -10.77 -9.21 23.21
C LEU A 440 -11.85 -8.80 22.19
N PRO A 441 -12.19 -7.50 22.00
CA PRO A 441 -13.18 -7.08 21.00
C PRO A 441 -12.78 -7.46 19.57
N LEU A 442 -11.52 -7.25 19.19
CA LEU A 442 -11.00 -7.58 17.86
C LEU A 442 -11.09 -9.08 17.58
N LEU A 443 -10.75 -9.91 18.57
CA LEU A 443 -10.87 -11.36 18.44
C LEU A 443 -12.33 -11.80 18.27
N MET A 444 -13.26 -11.15 18.99
CA MET A 444 -14.70 -11.45 18.88
C MET A 444 -15.26 -11.02 17.53
N GLU A 445 -14.86 -9.86 17.03
CA GLU A 445 -15.25 -9.36 15.71
C GLU A 445 -14.78 -10.28 14.59
N SER A 446 -13.47 -10.62 14.56
CA SER A 446 -12.91 -11.52 13.55
C SER A 446 -13.53 -12.91 13.58
N TRP A 447 -13.92 -13.39 14.77
CA TRP A 447 -14.60 -14.66 14.91
C TRP A 447 -16.04 -14.61 14.39
N CYS A 448 -16.78 -13.54 14.70
CA CYS A 448 -18.17 -13.36 14.25
C CYS A 448 -18.20 -13.31 12.72
N GLU A 449 -17.32 -12.52 12.14
CA GLU A 449 -17.19 -12.38 10.70
C GLU A 449 -16.79 -13.70 10.03
N ALA A 450 -15.79 -14.42 10.54
CA ALA A 450 -15.41 -15.72 10.00
C ALA A 450 -16.55 -16.76 10.08
N THR A 451 -17.36 -16.71 11.14
CA THR A 451 -18.51 -17.63 11.32
C THR A 451 -19.65 -17.26 10.37
N GLN A 452 -19.90 -15.97 10.12
CA GLN A 452 -20.87 -15.52 9.10
C GLN A 452 -20.43 -15.94 7.69
N VAL A 453 -19.14 -15.75 7.37
CA VAL A 453 -18.52 -16.21 6.11
C VAL A 453 -18.70 -17.72 5.94
N LEU A 454 -18.49 -18.50 7.00
CA LEU A 454 -18.73 -19.94 7.01
C LEU A 454 -20.21 -20.30 6.82
N ALA A 455 -21.14 -19.55 7.42
CA ALA A 455 -22.58 -19.72 7.22
C ALA A 455 -22.97 -19.51 5.75
N GLN A 456 -22.41 -18.48 5.11
CA GLN A 456 -22.63 -18.25 3.69
C GLN A 456 -22.06 -19.37 2.82
N LEU A 457 -20.86 -19.88 3.15
CA LEU A 457 -20.26 -21.03 2.47
C LEU A 457 -21.13 -22.28 2.58
N VAL A 458 -21.61 -22.59 3.77
CA VAL A 458 -22.49 -23.74 4.04
C VAL A 458 -23.82 -23.61 3.27
N ARG A 459 -24.45 -22.43 3.26
CA ARG A 459 -25.67 -22.18 2.45
C ARG A 459 -25.46 -22.47 0.97
N LYS A 460 -24.29 -22.08 0.44
CA LYS A 460 -23.97 -22.21 -0.98
C LYS A 460 -23.45 -23.60 -1.36
N ASN A 461 -22.99 -24.39 -0.39
CA ASN A 461 -22.27 -25.64 -0.66
C ASN A 461 -22.65 -26.76 0.33
N ARG A 462 -23.58 -27.62 -0.10
CA ARG A 462 -24.04 -28.80 0.65
C ARG A 462 -22.90 -29.72 1.08
N PHE A 463 -21.84 -29.86 0.27
CA PHE A 463 -20.71 -30.72 0.61
C PHE A 463 -19.99 -30.24 1.88
N ILE A 464 -19.88 -28.93 2.09
CA ILE A 464 -19.29 -28.38 3.32
C ILE A 464 -20.17 -28.73 4.53
N ALA A 465 -21.49 -28.66 4.39
CA ALA A 465 -22.41 -29.07 5.44
C ALA A 465 -22.26 -30.56 5.79
N GLU A 466 -22.28 -31.44 4.80
CA GLU A 466 -22.08 -32.88 4.98
C GLU A 466 -20.74 -33.18 5.66
N PHE A 467 -19.65 -32.55 5.20
CA PHE A 467 -18.33 -32.68 5.80
C PHE A 467 -18.32 -32.29 7.28
N LEU A 468 -18.92 -31.14 7.62
CA LEU A 468 -19.01 -30.65 8.99
C LEU A 468 -19.80 -31.58 9.90
N TYR A 469 -20.85 -32.20 9.36
CA TYR A 469 -21.67 -33.19 10.05
C TYR A 469 -20.89 -34.48 10.33
N GLU A 470 -20.29 -35.08 9.29
CA GLU A 470 -19.52 -36.33 9.39
C GLU A 470 -18.37 -36.23 10.40
N HIS A 471 -17.73 -35.07 10.48
CA HIS A 471 -16.63 -34.81 11.43
C HIS A 471 -17.10 -34.38 12.82
N ARG A 472 -18.42 -34.45 13.09
CA ARG A 472 -19.07 -34.09 14.36
C ARG A 472 -18.78 -32.67 14.83
N ILE A 473 -18.43 -31.77 13.91
CA ILE A 473 -18.09 -30.38 14.24
C ILE A 473 -19.36 -29.64 14.66
N VAL A 474 -20.45 -29.85 13.94
CA VAL A 474 -21.78 -29.23 14.19
C VAL A 474 -22.29 -29.59 15.59
N HIS A 475 -22.17 -30.86 15.98
CA HIS A 475 -22.60 -31.33 17.31
C HIS A 475 -21.82 -30.65 18.46
N ARG A 476 -20.54 -30.34 18.25
CA ARG A 476 -19.69 -29.67 19.25
C ARG A 476 -19.86 -28.16 19.26
N ALA A 477 -19.94 -27.55 18.08
CA ALA A 477 -19.85 -26.10 17.89
C ALA A 477 -21.20 -25.40 17.97
N LEU A 478 -22.31 -26.07 17.61
CA LEU A 478 -23.64 -25.45 17.52
C LEU A 478 -24.57 -25.90 18.63
N THR A 479 -24.66 -27.20 18.87
CA THR A 479 -25.70 -27.73 19.78
C THR A 479 -25.39 -27.41 21.24
N VAL A 480 -24.13 -27.50 21.69
CA VAL A 480 -23.75 -27.26 23.08
C VAL A 480 -23.95 -25.79 23.52
N PRO A 481 -23.53 -24.78 22.73
CA PRO A 481 -23.74 -23.37 23.10
C PRO A 481 -25.21 -22.96 23.10
N LEU A 482 -25.97 -23.38 22.07
CA LEU A 482 -27.36 -22.98 21.88
C LEU A 482 -28.33 -23.57 22.92
N ILE A 483 -27.89 -24.56 23.71
CA ILE A 483 -28.65 -25.10 24.85
C ILE A 483 -28.56 -24.18 26.07
N GLY A 484 -27.78 -23.09 26.02
CA GLY A 484 -27.64 -22.13 27.13
C GLY A 484 -26.78 -22.66 28.28
N THR A 485 -26.00 -23.72 28.03
CA THR A 485 -25.02 -24.25 29.02
C THR A 485 -23.80 -23.35 29.16
N ILE A 486 -23.64 -22.38 28.25
CA ILE A 486 -22.55 -21.41 28.17
C ILE A 486 -23.15 -20.03 28.00
N GLU A 487 -22.86 -19.11 28.92
CA GLU A 487 -23.13 -17.69 28.69
C GLU A 487 -22.21 -17.20 27.56
N MET A 488 -22.81 -16.81 26.44
CA MET A 488 -22.11 -16.23 25.30
C MET A 488 -22.40 -14.73 25.18
N PRO A 489 -21.45 -13.92 24.70
CA PRO A 489 -21.75 -12.56 24.28
C PRO A 489 -22.83 -12.56 23.20
N GLU A 490 -23.80 -11.64 23.31
CA GLU A 490 -24.96 -11.51 22.41
C GLU A 490 -24.59 -11.54 20.90
N PRO A 491 -23.51 -10.87 20.42
CA PRO A 491 -23.13 -10.92 19.00
C PRO A 491 -22.80 -12.34 18.51
N MET A 492 -22.19 -13.17 19.37
CA MET A 492 -21.79 -14.52 18.99
C MET A 492 -22.99 -15.47 18.93
N GLU A 493 -23.95 -15.31 19.84
CA GLU A 493 -25.16 -16.13 19.85
C GLU A 493 -25.96 -15.94 18.56
N SER A 494 -26.18 -14.69 18.14
CA SER A 494 -26.87 -14.38 16.88
C SER A 494 -26.18 -15.01 15.67
N VAL A 495 -24.84 -14.93 15.61
CA VAL A 495 -24.07 -15.48 14.49
C VAL A 495 -24.09 -17.01 14.47
N LEU A 496 -24.08 -17.66 15.64
CA LEU A 496 -24.21 -19.12 15.74
C LEU A 496 -25.60 -19.60 15.36
N GLN A 497 -26.64 -18.89 15.76
CA GLN A 497 -28.01 -19.19 15.32
C GLN A 497 -28.10 -19.08 13.79
N GLU A 498 -27.53 -18.03 13.20
CA GLU A 498 -27.48 -17.88 11.76
C GLU A 498 -26.74 -19.05 11.08
N PHE A 499 -25.57 -19.42 11.60
CA PHE A 499 -24.79 -20.56 11.12
C PHE A 499 -25.56 -21.89 11.23
N HIS A 500 -26.26 -22.11 12.34
CA HIS A 500 -27.09 -23.29 12.54
C HIS A 500 -28.24 -23.37 11.54
N GLN A 501 -28.94 -22.25 11.29
CA GLN A 501 -30.00 -22.20 10.28
C GLN A 501 -29.45 -22.41 8.87
N ALA A 502 -28.29 -21.81 8.54
CA ALA A 502 -27.58 -22.04 7.30
C ALA A 502 -27.25 -23.53 7.09
N PHE A 503 -26.75 -24.18 8.14
CA PHE A 503 -26.44 -25.60 8.15
C PHE A 503 -27.68 -26.47 7.91
N LEU A 504 -28.75 -26.28 8.67
CA LEU A 504 -29.98 -27.07 8.52
C LEU A 504 -30.68 -26.83 7.17
N ALA A 505 -30.53 -25.65 6.58
CA ALA A 505 -31.02 -25.36 5.25
C ALA A 505 -30.23 -26.12 4.17
N ALA A 506 -28.90 -26.22 4.34
CA ALA A 506 -28.02 -26.92 3.41
C ALA A 506 -28.04 -28.45 3.56
N TYR A 507 -28.28 -28.96 4.77
CA TYR A 507 -28.26 -30.38 5.12
C TYR A 507 -29.44 -30.77 6.03
N PRO A 508 -30.68 -30.77 5.51
CA PRO A 508 -31.90 -30.97 6.29
C PRO A 508 -31.98 -32.36 6.92
N GLU A 509 -31.31 -33.37 6.37
CA GLU A 509 -31.30 -34.75 6.86
C GLU A 509 -30.67 -34.86 8.28
N ALA A 510 -29.81 -33.92 8.66
CA ALA A 510 -29.22 -33.88 10.00
C ALA A 510 -30.15 -33.33 11.08
N ARG A 511 -31.30 -32.73 10.72
CA ARG A 511 -32.20 -32.04 11.67
C ARG A 511 -32.66 -32.97 12.79
N GLU A 512 -33.21 -34.14 12.43
CA GLU A 512 -33.74 -35.09 13.41
C GLU A 512 -32.65 -35.59 14.38
N ALA A 513 -31.45 -35.86 13.86
CA ALA A 513 -30.32 -36.29 14.69
C ALA A 513 -29.83 -35.18 15.64
N LEU A 514 -29.81 -33.93 15.17
CA LEU A 514 -29.40 -32.77 15.99
C LEU A 514 -30.45 -32.43 17.05
N ASP A 515 -31.74 -32.47 16.69
CA ASP A 515 -32.85 -32.25 17.62
C ASP A 515 -32.85 -33.33 18.72
N HIS A 516 -32.66 -34.59 18.34
CA HIS A 516 -32.55 -35.70 19.29
C HIS A 516 -31.31 -35.56 20.19
N PHE A 517 -30.18 -35.14 19.64
CA PHE A 517 -28.97 -34.87 20.41
C PHE A 517 -29.16 -33.72 21.41
N GLN A 518 -29.82 -32.64 20.98
CA GLN A 518 -30.16 -31.49 21.81
C GLN A 518 -31.10 -31.86 22.96
N GLU A 519 -32.16 -32.61 22.67
CA GLU A 519 -33.10 -33.11 23.68
C GLU A 519 -32.38 -33.98 24.72
N ASN A 520 -31.53 -34.90 24.27
CA ASN A 520 -30.77 -35.77 25.16
C ASN A 520 -29.83 -34.98 26.10
N LEU A 521 -29.15 -33.95 25.58
CA LEU A 521 -28.32 -33.05 26.40
C LEU A 521 -29.16 -32.26 27.42
N LEU A 522 -30.33 -31.76 27.04
CA LEU A 522 -31.26 -31.07 27.94
C LEU A 522 -31.78 -31.97 29.07
N THR A 523 -31.94 -33.27 28.80
CA THR A 523 -32.31 -34.27 29.82
C THR A 523 -31.16 -34.71 30.73
N GLY A 524 -29.96 -34.14 30.56
CA GLY A 524 -28.81 -34.36 31.42
C GLY A 524 -28.02 -35.64 31.12
N LYS A 525 -28.19 -36.25 29.95
CA LYS A 525 -27.31 -37.36 29.51
C LYS A 525 -25.90 -36.84 29.26
N ASP A 526 -24.90 -37.66 29.59
CA ASP A 526 -23.50 -37.28 29.39
C ASP A 526 -23.18 -37.14 27.90
N TYR A 527 -22.47 -36.07 27.53
CA TYR A 527 -22.08 -35.79 26.15
C TYR A 527 -21.24 -36.92 25.54
N ASN A 528 -20.45 -37.66 26.32
CA ASN A 528 -19.62 -38.76 25.81
C ASN A 528 -20.40 -40.07 25.63
N GLU A 529 -21.55 -40.21 26.29
CA GLU A 529 -22.45 -41.35 26.12
C GLU A 529 -23.33 -41.22 24.87
N LEU A 530 -23.55 -39.98 24.41
CA LEU A 530 -24.25 -39.61 23.17
C LEU A 530 -23.29 -39.55 21.96
#